data_AF-A0A0V8ETA7-F1
#
_entry.id   AF-A0A0V8ETA7-F1
#
_cell.length_a   1.000
_cell.length_b   1.000
_cell.length_c   1.000
_cell.angle_alpha   90.00
_cell.angle_beta   90.00
_cell.angle_gamma   90.00
#
_symmetry.space_group_name_H-M   'P 1'
#
loop_
_entity.id
_entity.type
_entity.pdbx_description
1 polymer ?
#
loop_
_entity_poly.entity_id
_entity_poly.type
_entity_poly.pdbx_seq_one_letter_code
_entity_poly.pdbx_strand_id
1 'polypeptide(L)'
;MRTSVTFKRVGPDTSFDGRGGELIEKFKTLADVYSPSNKDLSILGSQNVKNGATIKIRDPLTSYQPKNDDKVIIDDPRYSGQVWGIVDIQPDFHDRTFLKIILGGTNLNE
;
A
#
# COMPACT_ATOMS: atom_id res chain seq x y z
N MET A 1 -11.20 -10.82 5.52
CA MET A 1 -10.48 -9.63 5.98
C MET A 1 -10.29 -9.67 7.48
N ARG A 2 -9.05 -9.85 7.94
CA ARG A 2 -8.70 -9.99 9.36
C ARG A 2 -7.55 -9.08 9.79
N THR A 3 -6.76 -8.59 8.85
CA THR A 3 -5.58 -7.77 9.15
C THR A 3 -5.93 -6.31 8.96
N SER A 4 -5.62 -5.47 9.95
CA SER A 4 -5.78 -4.02 9.83
C SER A 4 -4.68 -3.47 8.94
N VAL A 5 -5.05 -2.58 8.01
CA VAL A 5 -4.11 -1.86 7.15
C VAL A 5 -4.39 -0.38 7.21
N THR A 6 -3.32 0.40 7.26
CA THR A 6 -3.38 1.85 7.37
C THR A 6 -2.64 2.47 6.19
N PHE A 7 -3.33 3.29 5.42
CA PHE A 7 -2.78 4.08 4.33
C PHE A 7 -2.38 5.45 4.87
N LYS A 8 -1.12 5.81 4.65
CA LYS A 8 -0.53 7.08 5.04
C LYS A 8 0.03 7.80 3.82
N ARG A 9 0.01 9.12 3.86
CA ARG A 9 0.65 9.96 2.83
C ARG A 9 1.54 10.99 3.50
N VAL A 10 2.65 11.31 2.84
CA VAL A 10 3.50 12.44 3.24
C VAL A 10 2.64 13.71 3.18
N GLY A 11 2.52 14.39 4.33
CA GLY A 11 1.82 15.66 4.44
C GLY A 11 2.52 16.77 3.65
N PRO A 12 1.83 17.90 3.40
CA PRO A 12 2.52 19.08 2.91
C PRO A 12 3.63 19.46 3.90
N ASP A 13 4.83 19.71 3.39
CA ASP A 13 5.93 20.13 4.23
C ASP A 13 5.63 21.54 4.75
N THR A 14 5.41 21.64 6.06
CA THR A 14 5.21 22.92 6.75
C THR A 14 6.54 23.56 7.16
N SER A 15 7.65 22.89 6.89
CA SER A 15 8.99 23.24 7.33
C SER A 15 9.69 24.05 6.23
N PHE A 16 10.44 25.09 6.64
CA PHE A 16 11.13 25.98 5.70
C PHE A 16 12.32 25.31 4.99
N ASP A 17 12.81 24.19 5.53
CA ASP A 17 13.97 23.42 5.08
C ASP A 17 13.67 22.37 3.99
N GLY A 18 12.40 22.20 3.58
CA GLY A 18 12.03 21.37 2.43
C GLY A 18 12.27 19.86 2.63
N ARG A 19 12.44 19.42 3.88
CA ARG A 19 12.74 18.03 4.24
C ARG A 19 11.47 17.27 4.63
N GLY A 20 10.54 17.12 3.69
CA GLY A 20 9.51 16.07 3.67
C GLY A 20 8.58 16.00 4.90
N GLY A 21 7.29 16.30 4.70
CA GLY A 21 6.30 16.32 5.78
C GLY A 21 6.07 14.98 6.49
N GLU A 22 5.45 15.03 7.67
CA GLU A 22 5.08 13.83 8.44
C GLU A 22 4.09 12.92 7.68
N LEU A 23 4.13 11.62 7.98
CA LEU A 23 3.18 10.65 7.42
C LEU A 23 1.81 10.79 8.09
N ILE A 24 0.85 11.38 7.37
CA ILE A 24 -0.53 11.59 7.82
C ILE A 24 -1.38 10.38 7.43
N GLU A 25 -2.15 9.84 8.38
CA GLU A 25 -3.14 8.79 8.11
C GLU A 25 -4.26 9.32 7.20
N LYS A 26 -4.51 8.62 6.09
CA LYS A 26 -5.55 8.97 5.13
C LYS A 26 -6.72 8.02 5.17
N PHE A 27 -6.46 6.74 5.38
CA PHE A 27 -7.49 5.71 5.38
C PHE A 27 -7.05 4.49 6.16
N LYS A 28 -7.97 3.91 6.93
CA LYS A 28 -7.75 2.69 7.69
C LYS A 28 -8.87 1.71 7.41
N THR A 29 -8.52 0.47 7.10
CA THR A 29 -9.49 -0.58 6.78
C THR A 29 -8.95 -1.96 7.11
N LEU A 30 -9.81 -2.97 7.02
CA LEU A 30 -9.40 -4.37 7.10
C LEU A 30 -9.07 -4.89 5.69
N ALA A 31 -8.02 -5.69 5.61
CA ALA A 31 -7.57 -6.34 4.39
C ALA A 31 -7.44 -7.85 4.58
N ASP A 32 -7.43 -8.55 3.45
CA ASP A 32 -6.81 -9.87 3.33
C ASP A 32 -5.43 -9.68 2.69
N VAL A 33 -4.39 -10.08 3.43
CA VAL A 33 -2.99 -9.99 3.01
C VAL A 33 -2.54 -11.38 2.58
N TYR A 34 -1.95 -11.48 1.39
CA TYR A 34 -1.49 -12.76 0.83
C TYR A 34 -0.26 -12.56 -0.05
N SER A 35 0.40 -13.67 -0.37
CA SER A 35 1.59 -13.68 -1.23
C SER A 35 1.25 -13.26 -2.67
N PRO A 36 2.11 -12.49 -3.33
CA PRO A 36 1.89 -12.07 -4.71
C PRO A 36 1.79 -13.28 -5.65
N SER A 37 0.86 -13.22 -6.59
CA SER A 37 0.69 -14.24 -7.64
C SER A 37 1.77 -14.11 -8.71
N ASN A 38 1.92 -15.09 -9.63
CA ASN A 38 2.90 -15.03 -10.72
C ASN A 38 2.79 -13.75 -11.57
N LYS A 39 1.56 -13.28 -11.82
CA LYS A 39 1.32 -12.02 -12.53
C LYS A 39 1.83 -10.82 -11.74
N ASP A 40 1.59 -10.83 -10.42
CA ASP A 40 2.03 -9.76 -9.53
C ASP A 40 3.56 -9.75 -9.39
N LEU A 41 4.20 -10.92 -9.35
CA LEU A 41 5.65 -11.08 -9.36
C LEU A 41 6.29 -10.55 -10.63
N SER A 42 5.66 -10.70 -11.80
CA SER A 42 6.16 -10.09 -13.03
C SER A 42 6.17 -8.55 -12.93
N ILE A 43 5.11 -7.95 -12.36
CA ILE A 43 5.01 -6.50 -12.17
C ILE A 43 6.08 -6.01 -11.17
N LEU A 44 6.23 -6.71 -10.04
CA LEU A 44 7.24 -6.41 -9.02
C LEU A 44 8.67 -6.54 -9.56
N GLY A 45 8.92 -7.60 -10.33
CA GLY A 45 10.22 -7.86 -10.96
C GLY A 45 10.61 -6.78 -11.97
N SER A 46 9.64 -6.26 -12.74
CA SER A 46 9.87 -5.11 -13.62
C SER A 46 10.27 -3.83 -12.88
N GLN A 47 9.90 -3.69 -11.60
CA GLN A 47 10.28 -2.57 -10.75
C GLN A 47 11.47 -2.89 -9.82
N ASN A 48 12.14 -4.04 -10.02
CA ASN A 48 13.29 -4.50 -9.22
C ASN A 48 12.99 -4.62 -7.71
N VAL A 49 11.72 -4.86 -7.36
CA VAL A 49 11.28 -5.01 -5.97
C VAL A 49 11.46 -6.45 -5.51
N LYS A 50 12.35 -6.68 -4.54
CA LYS A 50 12.66 -8.02 -4.02
C LYS A 50 11.60 -8.57 -3.07
N ASN A 51 10.91 -7.70 -2.33
CA ASN A 51 9.90 -8.08 -1.35
C ASN A 51 8.53 -7.55 -1.78
N GLY A 52 7.57 -8.44 -2.03
CA GLY A 52 6.22 -8.06 -2.44
C GLY A 52 5.15 -8.66 -1.54
N ALA A 53 4.07 -7.91 -1.36
CA ALA A 53 2.86 -8.39 -0.70
C ALA A 53 1.65 -7.93 -1.51
N THR A 54 0.57 -8.70 -1.52
CA THR A 54 -0.68 -8.27 -2.15
C THR A 54 -1.74 -8.14 -1.08
N ILE A 55 -2.49 -7.04 -1.13
CA ILE A 55 -3.62 -6.81 -0.24
C ILE A 55 -4.91 -6.72 -1.05
N LYS A 56 -5.98 -7.27 -0.47
CA LYS A 56 -7.34 -7.11 -0.96
C LYS A 56 -8.14 -6.42 0.13
N ILE A 57 -8.66 -5.22 -0.18
CA ILE A 57 -9.51 -4.43 0.71
C ILE A 57 -10.92 -4.35 0.13
N ARG A 58 -11.91 -3.98 0.97
CA ARG A 58 -13.22 -3.57 0.44
C ARG A 58 -13.03 -2.29 -0.36
N ASP A 59 -13.70 -2.18 -1.50
CA ASP A 59 -13.59 -0.99 -2.34
C ASP A 59 -14.11 0.23 -1.53
N PRO A 60 -13.27 1.24 -1.26
CA PRO A 60 -13.67 2.46 -0.58
C PRO A 60 -14.55 3.40 -1.44
N LEU A 61 -14.76 3.08 -2.73
CA LEU A 61 -15.55 3.88 -3.66
C LEU A 61 -15.08 5.36 -3.67
N THR A 62 -15.94 6.29 -3.22
CA THR A 62 -15.65 7.73 -3.21
C THR A 62 -15.03 8.21 -1.90
N SER A 63 -14.99 7.39 -0.83
CA SER A 63 -14.46 7.84 0.46
C SER A 63 -12.95 7.97 0.46
N TYR A 64 -12.27 7.14 -0.35
CA TYR A 64 -10.82 7.14 -0.47
C TYR A 64 -10.42 6.48 -1.79
N GLN A 65 -9.45 7.03 -2.51
CA GLN A 65 -8.84 6.36 -3.65
C GLN A 65 -7.34 6.25 -3.37
N PRO A 66 -6.77 5.03 -3.28
CA PRO A 66 -5.34 4.87 -3.11
C PRO A 66 -4.58 5.47 -4.30
N LYS A 67 -3.41 6.03 -4.03
CA LYS A 67 -2.48 6.58 -5.01
C LYS A 67 -1.11 5.94 -4.83
N ASN A 68 -0.28 5.93 -5.87
CA ASN A 68 1.05 5.33 -5.81
C ASN A 68 1.98 6.00 -4.76
N ASP A 69 1.72 7.27 -4.44
CA ASP A 69 2.47 7.99 -3.39
C ASP A 69 2.08 7.57 -1.96
N ASP A 70 1.00 6.81 -1.80
CA ASP A 70 0.61 6.31 -0.49
C ASP A 70 1.55 5.23 -0.01
N LYS A 71 1.75 5.25 1.30
CA LYS A 71 2.45 4.23 2.06
C LYS A 71 1.43 3.40 2.82
N VAL A 72 1.64 2.10 2.86
CA VAL A 72 0.77 1.14 3.53
C VAL A 72 1.50 0.54 4.71
N ILE A 73 0.85 0.56 5.86
CA ILE A 73 1.29 -0.12 7.08
C ILE A 73 0.35 -1.30 7.31
N ILE A 74 0.92 -2.48 7.47
CA ILE A 74 0.18 -3.71 7.74
C ILE A 74 0.33 -4.04 9.22
N ASP A 75 -0.79 -4.03 9.95
CA ASP A 75 -0.82 -4.32 11.39
C ASP A 75 -0.82 -5.84 11.63
N ASP A 76 0.28 -6.50 11.27
CA ASP A 76 0.51 -7.93 11.53
C ASP A 76 1.95 -8.12 12.04
N PRO A 77 2.18 -8.96 13.08
CA PRO A 77 3.52 -9.22 13.61
C PRO A 77 4.54 -9.64 12.56
N ARG A 78 4.12 -10.32 11.49
CA ARG A 78 4.99 -10.79 10.39
C ARG A 78 5.50 -9.65 9.50
N TYR A 79 4.77 -8.55 9.47
CA TYR A 79 5.04 -7.36 8.66
C TYR A 79 5.39 -6.14 9.52
N SER A 80 5.55 -6.34 10.83
CA SER A 80 5.77 -5.27 11.81
C SER A 80 7.03 -4.48 11.51
N GLY A 81 6.93 -3.15 11.58
CA GLY A 81 8.04 -2.23 11.33
C GLY A 81 8.38 -1.98 9.86
N GLN A 82 7.61 -2.55 8.92
CA GLN A 82 7.81 -2.31 7.49
C GLN A 82 6.80 -1.31 6.94
N VAL A 83 7.30 -0.38 6.13
CA VAL A 83 6.47 0.56 5.36
C VAL A 83 6.47 0.10 3.92
N TRP A 84 5.28 -0.17 3.40
CA TRP A 84 5.08 -0.69 2.05
C TRP A 84 4.71 0.44 1.10
N GLY A 85 5.32 0.47 -0.08
CA GLY A 85 4.90 1.34 -1.18
C GLY A 85 3.82 0.67 -2.02
N ILE A 86 2.94 1.46 -2.61
CA ILE A 86 1.99 0.96 -3.62
C ILE A 86 2.70 0.89 -4.97
N VAL A 87 2.78 -0.31 -5.53
CA VAL A 87 3.40 -0.59 -6.84
C VAL A 87 2.36 -0.49 -7.94
N ASP A 88 1.20 -1.09 -7.72
CA ASP A 88 0.11 -1.14 -8.70
C ASP A 88 -1.24 -1.27 -7.98
N ILE A 89 -2.27 -0.65 -8.57
CA ILE A 89 -3.64 -0.65 -8.07
C ILE A 89 -4.51 -1.27 -9.16
N GLN A 90 -5.17 -2.38 -8.82
CA GLN A 90 -5.96 -3.17 -9.76
C GLN A 90 -7.44 -3.09 -9.38
N PRO A 91 -8.16 -2.05 -9.85
CA PRO A 91 -9.60 -1.96 -9.69
C PRO A 91 -10.31 -2.99 -10.57
N ASP A 92 -11.39 -3.56 -10.04
CA ASP A 92 -12.31 -4.40 -10.81
C ASP A 92 -13.49 -3.54 -11.27
N PHE A 93 -13.64 -3.39 -12.58
CA PHE A 93 -14.69 -2.57 -13.18
C PHE A 93 -16.05 -3.27 -13.26
N HIS A 94 -16.07 -4.60 -13.12
CA HIS A 94 -17.29 -5.41 -13.13
C HIS A 94 -17.85 -5.60 -11.73
N ASP A 95 -16.97 -5.89 -10.75
CA ASP A 95 -17.34 -6.08 -9.36
C ASP A 95 -16.55 -5.14 -8.42
N ARG A 96 -17.15 -3.99 -8.10
CA ARG A 96 -16.59 -2.98 -7.19
C ARG A 96 -16.75 -3.33 -5.71
N THR A 97 -16.77 -4.61 -5.37
CA THR A 97 -16.81 -5.03 -3.96
C THR A 97 -15.44 -4.98 -3.32
N PHE A 98 -14.39 -5.22 -4.12
CA PHE A 98 -13.03 -5.35 -3.61
C PHE A 98 -12.02 -4.65 -4.51
N LEU A 99 -11.01 -4.05 -3.87
CA LEU A 99 -9.86 -3.46 -4.56
C LEU A 99 -8.61 -4.28 -4.23
N LYS A 100 -7.92 -4.71 -5.29
CA LYS A 100 -6.64 -5.41 -5.18
C LYS A 100 -5.50 -4.41 -5.35
N ILE A 101 -4.52 -4.47 -4.46
CA ILE A 101 -3.37 -3.56 -4.47
C ILE A 101 -2.10 -4.40 -4.29
N ILE A 102 -1.13 -4.17 -5.16
CA ILE A 102 0.19 -4.79 -5.10
C ILE A 102 1.12 -3.83 -4.36
N LEU A 103 1.77 -4.36 -3.33
CA LEU A 103 2.69 -3.63 -2.49
C LEU A 103 4.12 -4.07 -2.75
N GLY A 104 5.01 -3.09 -2.74
CA GLY A 104 6.44 -3.28 -2.80
C GLY A 104 7.09 -2.89 -1.48
N GLY A 105 7.91 -3.77 -0.94
CA GLY A 105 8.72 -3.49 0.23
C GLY A 105 9.84 -2.54 -0.18
N THR A 106 9.85 -1.35 0.40
CA THR A 106 11.02 -0.47 0.32
C THR A 106 11.99 -0.90 1.42
N ASN A 107 13.19 -1.35 1.04
CA ASN A 107 14.28 -1.41 2.01
C ASN A 107 14.61 0.04 2.37
N LEU A 108 14.48 0.42 3.63
CA LEU A 108 14.88 1.75 4.14
C LEU A 108 16.40 1.99 4.09
N ASN A 109 17.17 1.13 3.40
CA ASN A 109 18.64 1.09 3.40
C ASN A 109 19.23 1.06 1.98
N GLU A 110 18.69 1.83 1.04
CA GLU A 110 19.37 2.13 -0.23
C GLU A 110 19.27 3.62 -0.57
#